data_AF-V9G3D8-F1
#
_entry.id   AF-V9G3D8-F1
#
_cell.length_a   1.000
_cell.length_b   1.000
_cell.length_c   1.000
_cell.angle_alpha   90.00
_cell.angle_beta   90.00
_cell.angle_gamma   90.00
#
_symmetry.space_group_name_H-M   'P 1'
#
loop_
_entity.id
_entity.type
_entity.pdbx_description
1 polymer ?
#
loop_
_entity_poly.entity_id
_entity_poly.type
_entity_poly.pdbx_seq_one_letter_code
_entity_poly.pdbx_strand_id
1 'polypeptide(L)'
;MLAFFDALMSPELANLLYWGVEGTHYTVQDGKAMAAGNFELREKDVKPYQALMVGGISTIPGMLQPITLNPVKDKAERLIIDNERFLINDPTSPLESLLYNEIGVRLHERMRDATYQFILGMLDEEGYEQEIEHWKEDGGQEIIDEYNASYRSTVNEYLLDDNR
;
A
#
# COMPACT_ATOMS: atom_id res chain seq x y z
N MET A 1 -10.53 19.96 -11.32
CA MET A 1 -10.43 18.69 -10.56
C MET A 1 -9.03 18.50 -9.97
N LEU A 2 -7.93 18.64 -10.72
CA LEU A 2 -6.56 18.49 -10.18
C LEU A 2 -6.23 19.47 -9.04
N ALA A 3 -6.59 20.75 -9.17
CA ALA A 3 -6.36 21.76 -8.12
C ALA A 3 -7.05 21.43 -6.78
N PHE A 4 -8.13 20.63 -6.79
CA PHE A 4 -8.77 20.19 -5.55
C PHE A 4 -7.93 19.11 -4.85
N PHE A 5 -7.42 18.12 -5.58
CA PHE A 5 -6.53 17.10 -5.03
C PHE A 5 -5.20 17.68 -4.55
N ASP A 6 -4.66 18.66 -5.29
CA ASP A 6 -3.46 19.40 -4.89
C ASP A 6 -3.68 20.12 -3.55
N ALA A 7 -4.82 20.79 -3.38
CA ALA A 7 -5.18 21.41 -2.12
C ALA A 7 -5.28 20.39 -0.96
N LEU A 8 -5.90 19.23 -1.19
CA LEU A 8 -6.01 18.16 -0.18
C LEU A 8 -4.64 17.57 0.23
N MET A 9 -3.61 17.71 -0.61
CA MET A 9 -2.23 17.33 -0.31
C MET A 9 -1.46 18.41 0.48
N SER A 10 -2.06 19.57 0.76
CA SER A 10 -1.44 20.59 1.61
C SER A 10 -1.47 20.16 3.09
N PRO A 11 -0.44 20.48 3.89
CA PRO A 11 -0.43 20.15 5.31
C PRO A 11 -1.59 20.81 6.07
N GLU A 12 -2.03 22.00 5.66
CA GLU A 12 -3.16 22.69 6.29
C GLU A 12 -4.46 21.87 6.17
N LEU A 13 -4.84 21.49 4.95
CA LEU A 13 -6.06 20.72 4.74
C LEU A 13 -5.93 19.28 5.22
N ALA A 14 -4.76 18.65 5.08
CA ALA A 14 -4.53 17.31 5.62
C ALA A 14 -4.68 17.29 7.15
N ASN A 15 -4.12 18.27 7.85
CA ASN A 15 -4.27 18.37 9.30
C ASN A 15 -5.72 18.72 9.68
N LEU A 16 -6.40 19.58 8.93
CA LEU A 16 -7.82 19.87 9.17
C LEU A 16 -8.71 18.63 9.03
N LEU A 17 -8.52 17.83 7.98
CA LEU A 17 -9.32 16.63 7.73
C LEU A 17 -9.01 15.51 8.73
N TYR A 18 -7.76 15.38 9.14
CA TYR A 18 -7.34 14.30 10.03
C TYR A 18 -7.55 14.63 11.51
N TRP A 19 -7.15 15.84 11.93
CA TRP A 19 -7.13 16.28 13.31
C TRP A 19 -8.31 17.18 13.68
N GLY A 20 -8.94 17.84 12.70
CA GLY A 20 -9.97 18.85 12.91
C GLY A 20 -9.40 20.25 13.12
N VAL A 21 -10.14 21.08 13.83
CA VAL A 21 -9.73 22.45 14.21
C VAL A 21 -8.82 22.42 15.45
N GLU A 22 -7.65 23.05 15.37
CA GLU A 22 -6.72 23.24 16.50
C GLU A 22 -7.39 24.06 17.62
N GLY A 23 -7.14 23.68 18.87
CA GLY A 23 -7.78 24.27 20.06
C GLY A 23 -9.14 23.64 20.41
N THR A 24 -9.81 23.02 19.45
CA THR A 24 -11.09 22.30 19.67
C THR A 24 -10.89 20.79 19.68
N HIS A 25 -10.26 20.26 18.63
CA HIS A 25 -10.14 18.82 18.40
C HIS A 25 -8.75 18.28 18.76
N TYR A 26 -7.73 19.13 18.72
CA TYR A 26 -6.35 18.79 19.07
C TYR A 26 -5.56 20.05 19.48
N THR A 27 -4.36 19.84 20.04
CA THR A 27 -3.37 20.90 20.30
C THR A 27 -2.03 20.48 19.72
N VAL A 28 -1.18 21.44 19.35
CA VAL A 28 0.19 21.16 18.93
C VAL A 28 1.15 21.24 20.11
N GLN A 29 1.97 20.20 20.30
CA GLN A 29 3.06 20.16 21.28
C GLN A 29 4.28 19.57 20.58
N ASP A 30 5.43 20.24 20.65
CA ASP A 30 6.68 19.81 20.02
C ASP A 30 6.55 19.44 18.52
N GLY A 31 5.71 20.18 17.78
CA GLY A 31 5.45 19.93 16.36
C GLY A 31 4.59 18.69 16.07
N LYS A 32 3.93 18.14 17.09
CA LYS A 32 3.05 16.97 17.00
C LYS A 32 1.65 17.29 17.53
N ALA A 33 0.64 16.55 17.08
CA ALA A 33 -0.74 16.73 17.47
C ALA A 33 -1.12 15.86 18.68
N MET A 34 -1.56 16.50 19.76
CA MET A 34 -2.25 15.85 20.88
C MET A 34 -3.75 15.98 20.68
N ALA A 35 -4.43 14.86 20.43
CA ALA A 35 -5.88 14.84 20.30
C ALA A 35 -6.57 15.27 21.61
N ALA A 36 -7.66 16.01 21.50
CA ALA A 36 -8.51 16.34 22.64
C ALA A 36 -9.11 15.05 23.24
N GLY A 37 -9.23 15.03 24.58
CA GLY A 37 -9.76 13.89 25.32
C GLY A 37 -11.23 13.57 25.05
N ASN A 38 -11.97 14.50 24.45
CA ASN A 38 -13.36 14.27 24.05
C ASN A 38 -13.43 13.47 22.74
N PHE A 39 -13.55 12.15 22.89
CA PHE A 39 -13.64 11.21 21.77
C PHE A 39 -14.88 11.43 20.90
N GLU A 40 -16.05 11.60 21.52
CA GLU A 40 -17.33 11.77 20.81
C GLU A 40 -17.34 13.00 19.91
N LEU A 41 -16.72 14.10 20.36
CA LEU A 41 -16.56 15.31 19.55
C LEU A 41 -15.82 15.01 18.25
N ARG A 42 -14.70 14.29 18.33
CA ARG A 42 -13.89 13.96 17.14
C ARG A 42 -14.56 12.92 16.23
N GLU A 43 -15.25 11.95 16.82
CA GLU A 43 -16.02 10.96 16.04
C GLU A 43 -17.14 11.63 15.22
N LYS A 44 -17.78 12.67 15.77
CA LYS A 44 -18.84 13.41 15.09
C LYS A 44 -18.30 14.42 14.08
N ASP A 45 -17.30 15.20 14.47
CA ASP A 45 -16.89 16.41 13.73
C ASP A 45 -15.68 16.21 12.81
N VAL A 46 -14.90 15.12 12.98
CA VAL A 46 -13.65 14.92 12.22
C VAL A 46 -13.68 13.62 11.42
N LYS A 47 -14.05 12.49 12.06
CA LYS A 47 -13.97 11.16 11.45
C LYS A 47 -14.68 11.00 10.10
N PRO A 48 -15.87 11.61 9.87
CA PRO A 48 -16.53 11.52 8.56
C PRO A 48 -15.69 12.08 7.41
N TYR A 49 -14.77 13.01 7.69
CA TYR A 49 -13.94 13.68 6.70
C TYR A 49 -12.61 12.98 6.42
N GLN A 50 -12.17 12.07 7.29
CA GLN A 50 -10.90 11.35 7.10
C GLN A 50 -10.90 10.48 5.83
N ALA A 51 -12.07 10.02 5.38
CA ALA A 51 -12.23 9.31 4.12
C ALA A 51 -11.93 10.18 2.87
N LEU A 52 -11.84 11.51 3.01
CA LEU A 52 -11.49 12.43 1.93
C LEU A 52 -9.98 12.67 1.82
N MET A 53 -9.18 12.10 2.72
CA MET A 53 -7.73 12.23 2.63
C MET A 53 -7.18 11.52 1.40
N VAL A 54 -6.20 12.15 0.76
CA VAL A 54 -5.55 11.67 -0.47
C VAL A 54 -4.07 11.32 -0.24
N GLY A 55 -3.54 11.69 0.92
CA GLY A 55 -2.18 11.39 1.37
C GLY A 55 -2.14 11.24 2.88
N GLY A 56 -0.94 11.07 3.42
CA GLY A 56 -0.71 10.87 4.84
C GLY A 56 0.63 11.42 5.28
N ILE A 57 1.02 11.09 6.53
CA ILE A 57 2.23 11.60 7.17
C ILE A 57 3.50 11.32 6.33
N SER A 58 3.53 10.21 5.58
CA SER A 58 4.66 9.85 4.72
C SER A 58 4.71 10.58 3.37
N THR A 59 3.59 11.17 2.92
CA THR A 59 3.48 11.80 1.59
C THR A 59 3.20 13.30 1.64
N ILE A 60 2.77 13.84 2.77
CA ILE A 60 2.45 15.26 2.96
C ILE A 60 3.43 15.89 3.97
N PRO A 61 4.45 16.63 3.49
CA PRO A 61 5.36 17.37 4.35
C PRO A 61 4.60 18.37 5.23
N GLY A 62 4.81 18.29 6.55
CA GLY A 62 4.15 19.17 7.52
C GLY A 62 2.81 18.64 8.07
N MET A 63 2.36 17.46 7.65
CA MET A 63 1.28 16.77 8.38
C MET A 63 1.78 16.37 9.77
N LEU A 64 0.98 16.68 10.80
CA LEU A 64 1.38 16.51 12.19
C LEU A 64 1.33 15.03 12.59
N GLN A 65 2.41 14.57 13.19
CA GLN A 65 2.45 13.24 13.80
C GLN A 65 1.63 13.20 15.10
N PRO A 66 1.05 12.04 15.45
CA PRO A 66 0.35 11.87 16.72
C PRO A 66 1.31 11.98 17.92
N ILE A 67 0.85 12.60 19.00
CA ILE A 67 1.34 12.30 20.35
C ILE A 67 0.48 11.19 20.92
N THR A 68 1.13 10.07 21.24
CA THR A 68 0.46 8.91 21.82
C THR A 68 0.94 8.71 23.25
N LEU A 69 0.02 8.86 24.20
CA LEU A 69 0.28 8.61 25.64
C LEU A 69 0.21 7.13 26.02
N ASN A 70 -0.36 6.29 25.15
CA ASN A 70 -0.46 4.86 25.36
C ASN A 70 0.82 4.16 24.84
N PRO A 71 1.66 3.56 25.71
CA PRO A 71 2.93 2.97 25.30
C PRO A 71 2.78 1.78 24.34
N VAL A 72 1.65 1.05 24.41
CA VAL A 72 1.37 -0.06 23.49
C VAL A 72 1.09 0.49 22.09
N LYS A 73 0.25 1.52 22.00
CA LYS A 73 -0.04 2.17 20.72
C LYS A 73 1.21 2.83 20.13
N ASP A 74 1.97 3.55 20.95
CA ASP A 74 3.23 4.18 20.52
C ASP A 74 4.25 3.15 19.99
N LYS A 75 4.35 1.98 20.64
CA LYS A 75 5.15 0.87 20.12
C LYS A 75 4.60 0.33 18.79
N ALA A 76 3.30 0.17 18.65
CA ALA A 76 2.68 -0.30 17.41
C ALA A 76 2.97 0.66 16.23
N GLU A 77 2.82 1.97 16.43
CA GLU A 77 3.13 2.99 15.41
C GLU A 77 4.61 2.94 15.00
N ARG A 78 5.53 2.79 15.97
CA ARG A 78 6.96 2.61 15.65
C ARG A 78 7.24 1.35 14.84
N LEU A 79 6.58 0.24 15.16
CA LEU A 79 6.76 -1.01 14.40
C LEU A 79 6.27 -0.88 12.95
N ILE A 80 5.24 -0.07 12.68
CA ILE A 80 4.80 0.21 11.31
C ILE A 80 5.92 0.92 10.53
N ILE A 81 6.61 1.88 11.15
CA ILE A 81 7.74 2.59 10.52
C ILE A 81 8.95 1.66 10.39
N ASP A 82 9.26 0.86 11.42
CA ASP A 82 10.37 -0.09 11.37
C ASP A 82 10.20 -1.14 10.27
N ASN A 83 8.95 -1.51 9.94
CA ASN A 83 8.64 -2.42 8.83
C ASN A 83 9.15 -1.92 7.48
N GLU A 84 9.34 -0.61 7.29
CA GLU A 84 9.91 -0.05 6.06
C GLU A 84 11.30 -0.64 5.74
N ARG A 85 12.05 -1.06 6.76
CA ARG A 85 13.39 -1.67 6.61
C ARG A 85 13.37 -3.11 6.11
N PHE A 86 12.21 -3.75 6.12
CA PHE A 86 12.02 -5.15 5.75
C PHE A 86 11.17 -5.30 4.48
N LEU A 87 10.84 -4.19 3.80
CA LEU A 87 10.06 -4.22 2.57
C LEU A 87 10.84 -4.92 1.46
N ILE A 88 10.20 -5.93 0.87
CA ILE A 88 10.64 -6.56 -0.37
C ILE A 88 9.74 -6.02 -1.47
N ASN A 89 10.32 -5.25 -2.38
CA ASN A 89 9.59 -4.72 -3.52
C ASN A 89 9.33 -5.83 -4.53
N ASP A 90 8.15 -5.78 -5.15
CA ASP A 90 7.82 -6.68 -6.25
C ASP A 90 8.64 -6.30 -7.49
N PRO A 91 9.56 -7.16 -7.96
CA PRO A 91 10.39 -6.87 -9.12
C PRO A 91 9.59 -6.81 -10.43
N THR A 92 8.36 -7.32 -10.48
CA THR A 92 7.52 -7.27 -11.69
C THR A 92 6.62 -6.03 -11.73
N SER A 93 6.54 -5.24 -10.65
CA SER A 93 5.70 -4.04 -10.59
C SER A 93 5.93 -3.01 -11.72
N PRO A 94 7.15 -2.78 -12.24
CA PRO A 94 7.37 -1.88 -13.37
C PRO A 94 7.32 -2.60 -14.74
N LEU A 95 7.06 -3.90 -14.76
CA LEU A 95 7.10 -4.72 -15.96
C LEU A 95 5.69 -4.89 -16.56
N GLU A 96 5.65 -5.13 -17.85
CA GLU A 96 4.42 -5.23 -18.63
C GLU A 96 4.13 -6.69 -19.01
N SER A 97 2.87 -7.08 -18.87
CA SER A 97 2.31 -8.33 -19.40
C SER A 97 0.87 -8.08 -19.86
N LEU A 98 0.60 -8.24 -21.15
CA LEU A 98 -0.73 -8.03 -21.71
C LEU A 98 -1.68 -9.12 -21.23
N LEU A 99 -1.22 -10.37 -21.22
CA LEU A 99 -2.05 -11.49 -20.78
C LEU A 99 -2.38 -11.40 -19.29
N TYR A 100 -1.45 -10.90 -18.46
CA TYR A 100 -1.74 -10.65 -17.05
C TYR A 100 -2.85 -9.61 -16.88
N ASN A 101 -2.86 -8.55 -17.68
CA ASN A 101 -3.93 -7.53 -17.64
C ASN A 101 -5.29 -8.11 -18.03
N GLU A 102 -5.33 -9.11 -18.92
CA GLU A 102 -6.57 -9.73 -19.40
C GLU A 102 -7.10 -10.83 -18.46
N ILE A 103 -6.24 -11.73 -17.98
CA ILE A 103 -6.65 -12.94 -17.25
C ILE A 103 -5.93 -13.16 -15.91
N GLY A 104 -5.03 -12.27 -15.51
CA GLY A 104 -4.20 -12.44 -14.31
C GLY A 104 -5.02 -12.60 -13.03
N VAL A 105 -6.13 -11.86 -12.88
CA VAL A 105 -7.03 -11.98 -11.72
C VAL A 105 -7.62 -13.39 -11.62
N ARG A 106 -8.10 -13.95 -12.73
CA ARG A 106 -8.68 -15.30 -12.75
C ARG A 106 -7.64 -16.37 -12.39
N LEU A 107 -6.45 -16.24 -12.96
CA LEU A 107 -5.33 -17.14 -12.65
C LEU A 107 -4.90 -17.03 -11.18
N HIS A 108 -4.92 -15.82 -10.61
CA HIS A 108 -4.64 -15.59 -9.19
C HIS A 108 -5.68 -16.23 -8.28
N GLU A 109 -6.96 -16.20 -8.63
CA GLU A 109 -8.03 -16.84 -7.85
C GLU A 109 -7.83 -18.35 -7.74
N ARG A 110 -7.43 -19.03 -8.82
CA ARG A 110 -7.10 -20.47 -8.76
C ARG A 110 -5.98 -20.73 -7.76
N MET A 111 -4.87 -19.99 -7.84
CA MET A 111 -3.74 -20.21 -6.94
C MET A 111 -4.07 -19.88 -5.48
N ARG A 112 -4.92 -18.87 -5.25
CA ARG A 112 -5.43 -18.56 -3.91
C ARG A 112 -6.23 -19.73 -3.34
N ASP A 113 -7.11 -20.33 -4.15
CA ASP A 113 -7.94 -21.45 -3.72
C ASP A 113 -7.08 -22.70 -3.44
N ALA A 114 -6.10 -23.01 -4.30
CA ALA A 114 -5.12 -24.07 -4.05
C ALA A 114 -4.33 -23.84 -2.75
N THR A 115 -3.94 -22.59 -2.49
CA THR A 115 -3.23 -22.22 -1.24
C THR A 115 -4.10 -22.46 -0.02
N TYR A 116 -5.39 -22.12 -0.06
CA TYR A 116 -6.30 -22.41 1.04
C TYR A 116 -6.49 -23.90 1.25
N GLN A 117 -6.64 -24.68 0.18
CA GLN A 117 -6.77 -26.13 0.28
C GLN A 117 -5.52 -26.78 0.87
N PHE A 118 -4.32 -26.32 0.49
CA PHE A 118 -3.07 -26.77 1.08
C PHE A 118 -2.96 -26.46 2.58
N ILE A 119 -3.27 -25.22 2.99
CA ILE A 119 -3.26 -24.80 4.41
C ILE A 119 -4.25 -25.62 5.24
N LEU A 120 -5.41 -25.96 4.67
CA LEU A 120 -6.43 -26.78 5.32
C LEU A 120 -6.09 -28.29 5.30
N GLY A 121 -5.00 -28.69 4.67
CA GLY A 121 -4.59 -30.09 4.53
C GLY A 121 -5.46 -30.90 3.57
N MET A 122 -6.22 -30.23 2.69
CA MET A 122 -7.00 -30.86 1.62
C MET A 122 -6.13 -31.16 0.39
N LEU A 123 -5.06 -30.39 0.20
CA LEU A 123 -3.97 -30.69 -0.74
C LEU A 123 -2.69 -30.96 0.05
N ASP A 124 -1.87 -31.88 -0.44
CA ASP A 124 -0.49 -32.02 -0.03
C ASP A 124 0.44 -31.25 -0.97
N GLU A 125 1.75 -31.38 -0.77
CA GLU A 125 2.76 -30.65 -1.55
C GLU A 125 2.72 -31.02 -3.03
N GLU A 126 2.49 -32.30 -3.35
CA GLU A 126 2.38 -32.78 -4.72
C GLU A 126 1.11 -32.23 -5.40
N GLY A 127 -0.02 -32.22 -4.70
CA GLY A 127 -1.26 -31.62 -5.19
C GLY A 127 -1.14 -30.11 -5.42
N TYR A 128 -0.41 -29.40 -4.57
CA TYR A 128 -0.15 -27.97 -4.76
C TYR A 128 0.74 -27.70 -5.98
N GLU A 129 1.79 -28.50 -6.19
CA GLU A 129 2.66 -28.38 -7.37
C GLU A 129 1.91 -28.67 -8.67
N GLN A 130 0.95 -29.61 -8.66
CA GLN A 130 0.07 -29.84 -9.82
C GLN A 130 -0.79 -28.62 -10.16
N GLU A 131 -1.32 -27.91 -9.16
CA GLU A 131 -2.06 -26.66 -9.38
C GLU A 131 -1.17 -25.55 -9.97
N ILE A 132 0.12 -25.52 -9.60
CA ILE A 132 1.11 -24.63 -10.22
C ILE A 132 1.30 -24.97 -11.71
N GLU A 133 1.43 -26.25 -12.06
CA GLU A 133 1.57 -26.67 -13.46
C GLU A 133 0.30 -26.33 -14.25
N HIS A 134 -0.88 -26.60 -13.71
CA HIS A 134 -2.14 -26.20 -14.34
C HIS A 134 -2.28 -24.69 -14.49
N TRP A 135 -1.78 -23.90 -13.54
CA TRP A 135 -1.71 -22.44 -13.67
C TRP A 135 -0.78 -22.01 -14.81
N LYS A 136 0.37 -22.68 -14.98
CA LYS A 136 1.28 -22.42 -16.10
C LYS A 136 0.63 -22.72 -17.44
N GLU A 137 -0.04 -23.87 -17.54
CA GLU A 137 -0.78 -24.32 -18.74
C GLU A 137 -1.90 -23.36 -19.13
N ASP A 138 -2.62 -22.80 -18.16
CA ASP A 138 -3.75 -21.89 -18.38
C ASP A 138 -3.35 -20.44 -18.78
N GLY A 139 -2.06 -20.20 -19.01
CA GLY A 139 -1.52 -18.90 -19.45
C GLY A 139 -0.49 -18.31 -18.50
N GLY A 140 -0.24 -18.92 -17.34
CA GLY A 140 0.80 -18.46 -16.41
C GLY A 140 2.21 -18.50 -17.02
N GLN A 141 2.50 -19.47 -17.88
CA GLN A 141 3.79 -19.54 -18.57
C GLN A 141 3.99 -18.37 -19.53
N GLU A 142 2.96 -18.00 -20.28
CA GLU A 142 3.01 -16.86 -21.20
C GLU A 142 3.19 -15.54 -20.44
N ILE A 143 2.51 -15.36 -19.30
CA ILE A 143 2.72 -14.20 -18.41
C ILE A 143 4.18 -14.12 -17.93
N ILE A 144 4.78 -15.25 -17.53
CA ILE A 144 6.20 -15.31 -17.13
C ILE A 144 7.09 -14.86 -18.30
N ASP A 145 6.81 -15.34 -19.51
CA ASP A 145 7.60 -15.02 -20.70
C ASP A 145 7.48 -13.54 -21.08
N GLU A 146 6.28 -12.96 -20.98
CA GLU A 146 6.02 -11.53 -21.20
C GLU A 146 6.78 -10.65 -20.20
N TYR A 147 6.71 -10.95 -18.90
CA TYR A 147 7.47 -10.21 -17.89
C TYR A 147 8.98 -10.32 -18.12
N ASN A 148 9.48 -11.51 -18.45
CA ASN A 148 10.89 -11.70 -18.79
C ASN A 148 11.30 -10.90 -20.03
N ALA A 149 10.42 -10.75 -21.02
CA ALA A 149 10.67 -9.94 -22.21
C ALA A 149 10.65 -8.43 -21.89
N SER A 150 9.70 -7.99 -21.06
CA SER A 150 9.63 -6.62 -20.56
C SER A 150 10.91 -6.26 -19.80
N TYR A 151 11.35 -7.12 -18.87
CA TYR A 151 12.59 -6.93 -18.10
C TYR A 151 13.82 -6.75 -18.99
N ARG A 152 14.00 -7.63 -20.00
CA ARG A 152 15.13 -7.54 -20.93
C ARG A 152 15.11 -6.23 -21.75
N SER A 153 13.93 -5.78 -22.14
CA SER A 153 13.77 -4.52 -22.89
C SER A 153 14.18 -3.32 -22.04
N THR A 154 13.71 -3.26 -20.79
CA THR A 154 14.07 -2.21 -19.83
C THR A 154 15.57 -2.16 -19.57
N VAL A 155 16.22 -3.32 -19.32
CA VAL A 155 17.67 -3.38 -19.09
C VAL A 155 18.46 -2.88 -20.31
N ASN A 156 18.05 -3.25 -21.53
CA ASN A 156 18.72 -2.78 -22.75
C ASN A 156 18.59 -1.27 -22.95
N GLU A 157 17.48 -0.66 -22.55
CA GLU A 157 17.28 0.79 -22.62
C GLU A 157 18.25 1.53 -21.68
N TYR A 158 18.45 1.05 -20.45
CA TYR A 158 19.42 1.63 -19.51
C TYR A 158 20.88 1.54 -19.99
N LEU A 159 21.26 0.48 -20.71
CA LEU A 159 22.62 0.33 -21.26
C LEU A 159 22.89 1.21 -22.49
N LEU A 160 21.84 1.71 -23.15
CA LEU A 160 21.95 2.61 -24.28
C LEU A 160 22.02 4.09 -23.86
N ASP A 161 21.46 4.46 -22.71
CA ASP A 161 21.53 5.82 -22.15
C ASP A 161 22.88 6.12 -21.47
N ASP A 162 23.58 5.13 -20.92
CA ASP A 162 24.93 5.29 -20.34
C ASP A 162 26.05 5.49 -21.40
N ASN A 163 25.69 5.42 -22.69
CA ASN A 163 26.60 5.61 -23.84
C ASN A 163 26.33 6.93 -24.62
N ARG A 164 25.67 7.92 -24.00
CA ARG A 164 25.42 9.24 -24.59
C ARG A 164 26.01 10.39 -23.78
#